data_AF-A0A2H0YEF5-F1
#
_entry.id   AF-A0A2H0YEF5-F1
#
_cell.length_a   1.000
_cell.length_b   1.000
_cell.length_c   1.000
_cell.angle_alpha   90.00
_cell.angle_beta   90.00
_cell.angle_gamma   90.00
#
_symmetry.space_group_name_H-M   'P 1'
#
loop_
_entity.id
_entity.type
_entity.pdbx_description
1 polymer ?
#
loop_
_entity_poly.entity_id
_entity_poly.type
_entity_poly.pdbx_seq_one_letter_code
_entity_poly.pdbx_strand_id
1 'polypeptide(L)'
;MALAKPGDPDAGKNGVDRIYLPGRREPVVLDPADPVIHLIQRIRDESHRFAVTYYRKLHTRDTLTSRLKEIKGIGKTRTLSLLRHFGSLERVRRASLKDLAQAPSMNLDAASRVFNILRQEAGLTK
;
A
#
# COMPACT_ATOMS: atom_id res chain seq x y z
N MET A 1 6.09 13.21 10.63
CA MET A 1 4.95 14.11 10.39
C MET A 1 4.66 14.80 11.72
N ALA A 2 5.21 15.99 11.97
CA ALA A 2 4.93 16.76 13.18
C ALA A 2 3.79 17.73 12.83
N LEU A 3 2.61 17.46 13.38
CA LEU A 3 1.45 18.32 13.30
C LEU A 3 1.74 19.66 13.99
N ALA A 4 1.31 20.74 13.35
CA ALA A 4 1.48 22.11 13.82
C ALA A 4 0.95 22.29 15.26
N LYS A 5 1.68 23.07 16.06
CA LYS A 5 1.28 23.43 17.43
C LYS A 5 0.04 24.33 17.42
N PRO A 6 -0.84 24.24 18.44
CA PRO A 6 -1.98 25.13 18.56
C PRO A 6 -1.51 26.55 18.90
N GLY A 7 -2.00 27.54 18.14
CA GLY A 7 -1.73 28.98 18.36
C GLY A 7 -1.16 29.76 17.18
N ASP A 8 -1.05 29.16 15.99
CA ASP A 8 -0.51 29.84 14.81
C ASP A 8 -1.60 30.67 14.08
N PRO A 9 -1.50 32.01 13.99
CA PRO A 9 -2.51 32.88 13.36
C PRO A 9 -2.73 32.58 11.87
N ASP A 10 -1.79 31.89 11.23
CA ASP A 10 -1.78 31.61 9.79
C ASP A 10 -1.99 30.12 9.46
N ALA A 11 -2.49 29.33 10.42
CA ALA A 11 -2.69 27.88 10.30
C ALA A 11 -3.60 27.41 9.15
N GLY A 12 -4.23 28.33 8.42
CA GLY A 12 -5.14 28.03 7.31
C GLY A 12 -4.90 28.82 6.02
N LYS A 13 -3.83 29.63 5.90
CA LYS A 13 -3.60 30.45 4.72
C LYS A 13 -2.35 30.00 3.96
N ASN A 14 -2.62 29.24 2.90
CA ASN A 14 -1.74 28.82 1.81
C ASN A 14 -0.77 27.68 2.18
N GLY A 15 -0.83 26.59 1.41
CA GLY A 15 -0.04 25.36 1.56
C GLY A 15 1.45 25.52 1.31
N VAL A 16 2.08 26.45 2.02
CA VAL A 16 3.51 26.74 1.95
C VAL A 16 4.25 25.85 2.93
N ASP A 17 5.23 25.13 2.41
CA ASP A 17 6.09 24.23 3.15
C ASP A 17 6.94 24.97 4.18
N ARG A 18 6.82 24.60 5.46
CA ARG A 18 7.58 25.20 6.56
C ARG A 18 8.72 24.30 7.01
N ILE A 19 9.90 24.86 7.20
CA ILE A 19 11.11 24.15 7.64
C ILE A 19 11.44 24.59 9.06
N TYR A 20 11.66 23.64 9.95
CA TYR A 20 12.05 23.90 11.35
C TYR A 20 13.41 23.27 11.62
N LEU A 21 14.26 24.01 12.31
CA LEU A 21 15.55 23.50 12.77
C LEU A 21 15.43 22.93 14.19
N PRO A 22 16.19 21.88 14.54
CA PRO A 22 16.21 21.35 15.90
C PRO A 22 16.49 22.45 16.93
N GLY A 23 15.70 22.50 18.00
CA GLY A 23 15.83 23.51 19.06
C GLY A 23 15.21 24.88 18.75
N ARG A 24 14.71 25.12 17.53
CA ARG A 24 14.03 26.36 17.15
C ARG A 24 12.53 26.15 16.97
N ARG A 25 11.72 27.04 17.54
CA ARG A 25 10.24 27.00 17.42
C ARG A 25 9.72 27.71 16.18
N GLU A 26 10.43 28.75 15.73
CA GLU A 26 10.08 29.50 14.53
C GLU A 26 10.55 28.75 13.28
N PRO A 27 9.76 28.79 12.19
CA PRO A 27 10.19 28.25 10.92
C PRO A 27 11.31 29.12 10.32
N VAL A 28 12.18 28.49 9.54
CA VAL A 28 13.11 29.19 8.66
C VAL A 28 12.30 29.77 7.50
N VAL A 29 12.32 31.09 7.36
CA VAL A 29 11.75 31.79 6.20
C VAL A 29 12.80 31.76 5.11
N LEU A 30 12.53 31.01 4.04
CA LEU A 30 13.35 30.99 2.83
C LEU A 30 12.60 31.74 1.73
N ASP A 31 13.36 32.35 0.81
CA ASP A 31 12.79 32.94 -0.40
C ASP A 31 12.14 31.84 -1.24
N PRO A 32 10.86 31.95 -1.65
CA PRO A 32 10.20 30.98 -2.52
C PRO A 32 10.96 30.65 -3.83
N ALA A 33 11.81 31.55 -4.31
CA ALA A 33 12.64 31.34 -5.50
C ALA A 33 13.98 30.62 -5.21
N ASP A 34 14.27 30.31 -3.94
CA ASP A 34 15.51 29.65 -3.56
C ASP A 34 15.53 28.19 -4.06
N PRO A 35 16.54 27.78 -4.84
CA PRO A 35 16.65 26.41 -5.35
C PRO A 35 16.69 25.33 -4.25
N VAL A 36 17.06 25.68 -3.02
CA VAL A 36 17.07 24.77 -1.86
C VAL A 36 15.65 24.29 -1.52
N ILE A 37 14.61 25.11 -1.73
CA ILE A 37 13.22 24.72 -1.47
C ILE A 37 12.82 23.54 -2.35
N HIS A 38 13.18 23.57 -3.64
CA HIS A 38 12.86 22.50 -4.58
C HIS A 38 13.52 21.17 -4.20
N LEU A 39 14.76 21.22 -3.66
CA LEU A 39 15.43 20.02 -3.19
C LEU A 39 14.70 19.40 -1.98
N ILE A 40 14.32 20.23 -1.01
CA ILE A 40 13.62 19.77 0.21
C ILE A 40 12.22 19.21 -0.15
N GLN A 41 11.50 19.88 -1.05
CA GLN A 41 10.23 19.40 -1.59
C GLN A 41 10.39 18.03 -2.23
N ARG A 42 11.40 17.86 -3.10
CA ARG A 42 11.66 16.58 -3.77
C ARG A 42 11.98 15.46 -2.79
N ILE A 43 12.78 15.73 -1.76
CA ILE A 43 13.09 14.75 -0.71
C ILE A 43 11.82 14.35 0.05
N ARG A 44 10.96 15.32 0.36
CA ARG A 44 9.68 15.08 1.03
C ARG A 44 8.74 14.23 0.17
N ASP A 45 8.59 14.59 -1.10
CA ASP A 45 7.73 13.87 -2.05
C ASP A 45 8.22 12.44 -2.23
N GLU A 46 9.52 12.23 -2.33
CA GLU A 46 10.09 10.90 -2.44
C GLU A 46 9.90 10.10 -1.15
N SER A 47 10.06 10.72 0.01
CA SER A 47 9.81 10.10 1.31
C SER A 47 8.34 9.70 1.46
N HIS A 48 7.42 10.57 1.05
CA HIS A 48 5.98 10.30 1.08
C HIS A 48 5.61 9.19 0.08
N ARG A 49 6.10 9.27 -1.16
CA ARG A 49 5.92 8.25 -2.20
C ARG A 49 6.41 6.88 -1.72
N PHE A 50 7.60 6.84 -1.14
CA PHE A 50 8.19 5.61 -0.61
C PHE A 50 7.34 5.03 0.53
N ALA A 51 6.97 5.85 1.52
CA ALA A 51 6.15 5.41 2.65
C ALA A 51 4.78 4.87 2.20
N VAL A 52 4.08 5.59 1.31
CA VAL A 52 2.78 5.17 0.77
C VAL A 52 2.91 3.89 -0.04
N THR A 53 3.90 3.80 -0.93
CA THR A 53 4.09 2.63 -1.78
C THR A 53 4.48 1.40 -0.95
N TYR A 54 5.36 1.56 0.03
CA TYR A 54 5.76 0.50 0.95
C TYR A 54 4.56 0.01 1.78
N TYR A 55 3.81 0.93 2.38
CA TYR A 55 2.62 0.57 3.17
C TYR A 55 1.56 -0.13 2.33
N ARG A 56 1.29 0.36 1.11
CA ARG A 56 0.38 -0.32 0.17
C ARG A 56 0.87 -1.73 -0.15
N LYS A 57 2.16 -1.91 -0.45
CA LYS A 57 2.74 -3.23 -0.72
C LYS A 57 2.62 -4.18 0.46
N LEU A 58 2.85 -3.70 1.68
CA LEU A 58 2.70 -4.51 2.90
C LEU A 58 1.22 -4.88 3.12
N HIS A 59 0.32 -3.90 3.05
CA HIS A 59 -1.11 -4.09 3.27
C HIS A 59 -1.74 -5.05 2.24
N THR A 60 -1.43 -4.90 0.95
CA THR A 60 -1.90 -5.83 -0.09
C THR A 60 -1.45 -7.27 0.18
N ARG A 61 -0.25 -7.44 0.76
CA ARG A 61 0.23 -8.78 1.14
C ARG A 61 -0.57 -9.38 2.27
N ASP A 62 -0.87 -8.61 3.30
CA ASP A 62 -1.56 -9.10 4.49
C ASP A 62 -3.05 -9.36 4.21
N THR A 63 -3.73 -8.46 3.50
CA THR A 63 -5.16 -8.59 3.19
C THR A 63 -5.45 -9.82 2.33
N LEU A 64 -4.72 -10.02 1.22
CA LEU A 64 -4.97 -11.17 0.35
C LEU A 64 -4.57 -12.49 1.02
N THR A 65 -3.52 -12.51 1.85
CA THR A 65 -3.14 -13.72 2.59
C THR A 65 -4.17 -14.06 3.67
N SER A 66 -4.75 -13.06 4.34
CA SER A 66 -5.85 -13.26 5.30
C SER A 66 -7.09 -13.79 4.58
N ARG A 67 -7.50 -13.15 3.48
CA ARG A 67 -8.65 -13.56 2.69
C ARG A 67 -8.54 -15.00 2.20
N LEU A 68 -7.38 -15.39 1.66
CA LEU A 68 -7.17 -16.77 1.21
C LEU A 68 -7.29 -17.79 2.36
N LYS A 69 -6.95 -17.41 3.60
CA LYS A 69 -7.11 -18.26 4.80
C LYS A 69 -8.56 -18.30 5.31
N GLU A 70 -9.37 -17.27 5.04
CA GLU A 70 -10.80 -17.21 5.41
C GLU A 70 -11.67 -18.13 4.54
N ILE A 71 -11.20 -18.51 3.34
CA ILE A 71 -11.96 -19.38 2.45
C ILE A 71 -12.06 -20.78 3.04
N LYS A 72 -13.28 -21.23 3.34
CA LYS A 72 -13.55 -22.57 3.86
C LYS A 72 -12.97 -23.65 2.94
N GLY A 73 -11.96 -24.36 3.43
CA GLY A 73 -11.23 -25.41 2.70
C GLY A 73 -9.93 -24.96 2.02
N ILE A 74 -9.55 -23.68 2.11
CA ILE A 74 -8.24 -23.17 1.70
C ILE A 74 -7.45 -22.84 2.98
N GLY A 75 -6.71 -23.84 3.46
CA GLY A 75 -5.81 -23.66 4.60
C GLY A 75 -4.44 -23.10 4.19
N LYS A 76 -3.57 -22.90 5.19
CA LYS A 76 -2.20 -22.39 5.02
C LYS A 76 -1.41 -23.11 3.92
N THR A 77 -1.57 -24.43 3.79
CA THR A 77 -0.88 -25.26 2.78
C THR A 77 -1.24 -24.85 1.36
N ARG A 78 -2.54 -24.72 1.05
CA ARG A 78 -3.01 -24.31 -0.29
C ARG A 78 -2.66 -22.86 -0.61
N THR A 79 -2.80 -21.96 0.38
CA THR A 79 -2.35 -20.57 0.24
C THR A 79 -0.86 -20.49 -0.07
N LEU A 80 -0.03 -21.23 0.64
CA LEU A 80 1.42 -21.24 0.42
C LEU A 80 1.78 -21.86 -0.93
N SER A 81 1.09 -22.91 -1.36
CA SER A 81 1.30 -23.50 -2.70
C SER A 81 0.97 -22.52 -3.82
N LEU A 82 -0.14 -21.78 -3.71
CA LEU A 82 -0.48 -20.72 -4.67
C LEU A 82 0.58 -19.62 -4.69
N LEU A 83 0.99 -19.15 -3.52
CA LEU A 83 2.04 -18.12 -3.39
C LEU A 83 3.38 -18.57 -3.99
N ARG A 84 3.77 -19.81 -3.76
CA ARG A 84 5.01 -20.39 -4.31
C ARG A 84 4.91 -20.59 -5.81
N HIS A 85 3.76 -21.02 -6.32
CA HIS A 85 3.56 -21.26 -7.76
C HIS A 85 3.55 -19.95 -8.57
N PHE A 86 2.84 -18.93 -8.11
CA PHE A 86 2.69 -17.66 -8.84
C PHE A 86 3.75 -16.61 -8.46
N GLY A 87 4.41 -16.77 -7.31
CA GLY A 87 5.46 -15.87 -6.81
C GLY A 87 4.97 -14.54 -6.24
N SER A 88 3.78 -14.06 -6.64
CA SER A 88 3.18 -12.84 -6.07
C SER A 88 1.66 -12.94 -5.95
N LEU A 89 1.12 -12.24 -4.95
CA LEU A 89 -0.32 -12.16 -4.71
C LEU A 89 -1.06 -11.45 -5.86
N GLU A 90 -0.45 -10.45 -6.47
CA GLU A 90 -0.98 -9.78 -7.67
C GLU A 90 -1.17 -10.77 -8.83
N ARG A 91 -0.22 -11.71 -9.02
CA ARG A 91 -0.35 -12.74 -10.04
C ARG A 91 -1.46 -13.73 -9.71
N VAL A 92 -1.60 -14.12 -8.44
CA VAL A 92 -2.74 -14.97 -7.99
C VAL A 92 -4.09 -14.27 -8.27
N ARG A 93 -4.18 -12.96 -8.01
CA ARG A 93 -5.39 -12.16 -8.28
C ARG A 93 -5.75 -12.11 -9.78
N ARG A 94 -4.75 -12.07 -10.65
CA ARG A 94 -4.93 -11.99 -12.12
C ARG A 94 -5.06 -13.34 -12.80
N ALA A 95 -4.66 -14.43 -12.14
CA ALA A 95 -4.66 -15.77 -12.68
C ALA A 95 -6.06 -16.21 -13.14
N SER A 96 -6.10 -17.05 -14.18
CA SER A 96 -7.33 -17.69 -14.60
C SER A 96 -7.70 -18.83 -13.65
N LEU A 97 -8.97 -19.25 -13.66
CA LEU A 97 -9.41 -20.43 -12.91
C LEU A 97 -8.55 -21.67 -13.22
N LYS A 98 -8.20 -21.85 -14.50
CA LYS A 98 -7.40 -22.98 -14.97
C LYS A 98 -5.98 -22.94 -14.39
N ASP A 99 -5.37 -21.77 -14.30
CA ASP A 99 -4.03 -21.62 -13.73
C ASP A 99 -4.05 -21.87 -12.22
N LEU A 100 -5.07 -21.34 -11.52
CA LEU A 100 -5.23 -21.58 -10.08
C LEU A 100 -5.39 -23.08 -9.76
N ALA A 101 -6.03 -23.84 -10.64
CA ALA A 101 -6.19 -25.29 -10.50
C ALA A 101 -4.90 -26.08 -10.78
N GLN A 102 -3.92 -25.51 -11.51
CA GLN A 102 -2.63 -26.15 -11.78
C GLN A 102 -1.65 -26.04 -10.60
N ALA A 103 -1.92 -25.17 -9.63
CA ALA A 103 -1.04 -25.03 -8.48
C ALA A 103 -1.01 -26.31 -7.62
N PRO A 104 0.14 -26.65 -7.01
CA PRO A 104 0.25 -27.84 -6.15
C PRO A 104 -0.79 -27.85 -5.03
N SER A 105 -1.39 -29.01 -4.77
CA SER A 105 -2.44 -29.20 -3.73
C SER A 105 -3.78 -28.48 -3.98
N MET A 106 -3.98 -27.92 -5.18
CA MET A 106 -5.27 -27.37 -5.62
C MET A 106 -6.07 -28.39 -6.41
N ASN A 107 -7.40 -28.29 -6.31
CA ASN A 107 -8.35 -28.99 -7.18
C ASN A 107 -9.30 -27.95 -7.80
N LEU A 108 -10.10 -28.35 -8.79
CA LEU A 108 -10.97 -27.44 -9.54
C LEU A 108 -11.98 -26.71 -8.65
N ASP A 109 -12.52 -27.40 -7.64
CA ASP A 109 -13.48 -26.83 -6.69
C ASP A 109 -12.83 -25.79 -5.79
N ALA A 110 -11.65 -26.07 -5.21
CA ALA A 110 -10.87 -25.12 -4.43
C ALA A 110 -10.47 -23.89 -5.27
N ALA A 111 -10.03 -24.11 -6.50
CA ALA A 111 -9.68 -23.04 -7.43
C ALA A 111 -10.88 -22.16 -7.77
N SER A 112 -12.06 -22.76 -7.96
CA SER A 112 -13.32 -22.04 -8.24
C SER A 112 -13.72 -21.14 -7.08
N ARG A 113 -13.63 -21.63 -5.84
CA ARG A 113 -13.91 -20.82 -4.64
C ARG A 113 -12.97 -19.62 -4.53
N VAL A 114 -11.67 -19.85 -4.71
CA VAL A 114 -10.65 -18.79 -4.69
C VAL A 114 -10.94 -17.76 -5.79
N PHE A 115 -11.18 -18.22 -7.02
CA PHE A 115 -11.48 -17.34 -8.15
C PHE A 115 -12.71 -16.47 -7.90
N ASN A 116 -13.80 -17.05 -7.42
CA ASN A 116 -15.05 -16.32 -7.15
C ASN A 116 -14.86 -15.22 -6.10
N ILE A 117 -14.17 -15.51 -5.00
CA ILE A 117 -13.92 -14.51 -3.94
C ILE A 117 -13.01 -13.39 -4.45
N LEU A 118 -11.94 -13.72 -5.18
CA LEU A 118 -11.04 -12.72 -5.75
C LEU A 118 -11.73 -11.82 -6.79
N ARG A 119 -12.71 -12.35 -7.54
CA ARG A 119 -13.48 -11.59 -8.54
C ARG A 119 -14.57 -10.72 -7.94
N GLN A 120 -15.25 -11.18 -6.89
CA GLN A 120 -16.22 -10.35 -6.14
C GLN A 120 -15.54 -9.10 -5.58
N GLU A 121 -14.32 -9.22 -5.07
CA GLU A 121 -13.58 -8.08 -4.53
C GLU A 121 -13.14 -7.07 -5.60
N ALA A 122 -12.79 -7.54 -6.81
CA ALA A 122 -12.51 -6.64 -7.94
C ALA A 122 -13.73 -5.83 -8.38
N GLY A 123 -14.94 -6.32 -8.12
CA GLY A 123 -16.20 -5.60 -8.37
C GLY A 123 -16.54 -4.56 -7.30
N LEU A 124 -16.00 -4.66 -6.08
CA LEU A 124 -16.30 -3.77 -4.96
C LEU A 124 -15.41 -2.51 -4.88
N THR A 125 -14.41 -2.37 -5.74
CA THR A 125 -13.50 -1.20 -5.76
C THR A 125 -13.95 -0.12 -6.75
N LYS A 126 -15.25 -0.02 -7.05
CA LYS A 126 -15.83 1.07 -7.85
C LYS A 126 -16.35 2.19 -6.96
#